data_AF-F3NAS7-F1
#
_entry.id   AF-F3NAS7-F1
#
_cell.length_a   1.000
_cell.length_b   1.000
_cell.length_c   1.000
_cell.angle_alpha   90.00
_cell.angle_beta   90.00
_cell.angle_gamma   90.00
#
_symmetry.space_group_name_H-M   'P 1'
#
loop_
_entity.id
_entity.type
_entity.pdbx_description
1 polymer ?
#
loop_
_entity_poly.entity_id
_entity_poly.type
_entity_poly.pdbx_seq_one_letter_code
_entity_poly.pdbx_strand_id
1 'polypeptide(L)' 'MLSWMSLLFGTDRGRALALAGGVVDLRVDQVASAHYGVRTVLPHGALRTPRPDNAVPATAP' A
#
# COMPACT_ATOMS: atom_id res chain seq x y z
N MET A 1 -0.19 1.37 4.82
CA MET A 1 -0.24 1.33 3.34
C MET A 1 1.02 0.68 2.75
N LEU A 2 2.21 1.28 2.86
CA LEU A 2 3.43 0.71 2.24
C LEU A 2 3.71 -0.74 2.65
N SER A 3 3.65 -1.06 3.95
CA SER A 3 3.86 -2.44 4.42
C SER A 3 2.83 -3.41 3.84
N TRP A 4 1.58 -2.98 3.67
CA TRP A 4 0.54 -3.79 3.03
C TRP A 4 0.84 -4.02 1.55
N MET A 5 1.29 -2.99 0.81
CA MET A 5 1.70 -3.14 -0.60
C MET A 5 2.95 -4.01 -0.74
N SER A 6 3.93 -3.88 0.16
CA SER A 6 5.11 -4.77 0.20
C SER A 6 4.69 -6.23 0.36
N LEU A 7 3.74 -6.53 1.25
CA LEU A 7 3.23 -7.87 1.45
C LEU A 7 2.43 -8.37 0.24
N LEU A 8 1.54 -7.53 -0.31
CA LEU A 8 0.67 -7.90 -1.43
C LEU A 8 1.48 -8.30 -2.67
N PHE A 9 2.59 -7.60 -2.95
CA PHE A 9 3.41 -7.81 -4.14
C PHE A 9 4.72 -8.55 -3.87
N GLY A 10 4.97 -9.01 -2.65
CA GLY A 10 6.23 -9.68 -2.28
C GLY A 10 7.46 -8.82 -2.57
N THR A 11 7.39 -7.51 -2.30
CA THR A 11 8.42 -6.54 -2.70
C THR A 11 8.96 -5.75 -1.50
N ASP A 12 10.18 -5.23 -1.65
CA ASP A 12 10.81 -4.42 -0.61
C ASP A 12 10.14 -3.04 -0.45
N ARG A 13 10.48 -2.36 0.64
CA ARG A 13 9.87 -1.07 0.98
C ARG A 13 10.13 0.02 -0.07
N GLY A 14 11.29 0.02 -0.72
CA GLY A 14 11.64 1.01 -1.73
C GLY A 14 10.79 0.85 -2.99
N ARG A 15 10.65 -0.40 -3.46
CA ARG A 15 9.76 -0.73 -4.59
C ARG A 15 8.29 -0.48 -4.27
N ALA A 16 7.84 -0.83 -3.07
CA ALA A 16 6.47 -0.52 -2.63
C ALA A 16 6.21 1.00 -2.55
N LEU A 17 7.20 1.78 -2.11
CA LEU A 17 7.12 3.25 -2.09
C LEU A 17 7.06 3.83 -3.50
N ALA A 18 7.89 3.35 -4.43
CA ALA A 18 7.87 3.79 -5.81
C ALA A 18 6.50 3.52 -6.47
N LEU A 19 5.91 2.35 -6.22
CA LEU A 19 4.56 2.02 -6.67
C LEU A 19 3.53 2.95 -6.02
N ALA A 20 3.53 3.05 -4.69
CA ALA A 20 2.57 3.87 -3.95
C ALA A 20 2.62 5.34 -4.36
N GLY A 21 3.80 5.90 -4.62
CA GLY A 21 3.95 7.28 -5.06
C GLY A 21 3.26 7.59 -6.38
N GLY A 22 3.03 6.60 -7.24
CA GLY A 22 2.32 6.77 -8.51
C GLY A 22 0.81 6.54 -8.45
N VAL A 23 0.30 5.83 -7.44
CA VAL A 23 -1.12 5.39 -7.43
C VAL A 23 -1.87 5.66 -6.12
N VAL A 24 -1.19 6.04 -5.05
CA VAL A 24 -1.82 6.32 -3.75
C VAL A 24 -1.94 7.82 -3.56
N ASP A 25 -3.17 8.28 -3.35
CA ASP A 25 -3.45 9.65 -2.95
C ASP A 25 -3.29 9.81 -1.43
N LEU A 26 -2.65 10.89 -1.02
CA LEU A 26 -2.64 11.31 0.38
C LEU A 26 -3.65 12.44 0.57
N ARG A 27 -4.68 12.21 1.39
CA ARG A 27 -5.75 13.17 1.65
C ARG A 27 -5.70 13.63 3.09
N VAL A 28 -5.68 14.94 3.30
CA VAL A 28 -5.87 15.53 4.63
C VAL A 28 -7.33 15.34 5.04
N ASP A 29 -7.55 14.86 6.27
CA ASP A 29 -8.87 14.54 6.81
C ASP A 29 -9.27 15.51 7.94
N GLN A 30 -8.32 15.86 8.81
CA GLN A 30 -8.55 16.79 9.91
C GLN A 30 -7.31 17.64 10.20
N VAL A 31 -7.57 18.91 10.52
CA VAL A 31 -6.55 19.89 10.95
C VAL A 31 -6.98 20.72 12.16
N ALA A 32 -8.21 20.52 12.65
CA ALA A 32 -8.81 21.32 13.71
C ALA A 32 -8.64 20.71 15.11
N SER A 33 -8.07 19.51 15.20
CA SER A 33 -7.81 18.82 16.47
C SER A 33 -6.33 18.90 16.84
N ALA A 34 -6.01 18.57 18.10
CA ALA A 34 -4.62 18.53 18.57
C ALA A 34 -3.71 17.60 17.75
N HIS A 35 -4.31 16.66 17.01
CA HIS A 35 -3.62 15.82 16.04
C HIS A 35 -4.12 16.10 14.63
N TYR A 36 -3.17 16.20 13.70
CA TYR A 36 -3.45 16.26 12.27
C TYR A 36 -3.70 14.86 11.73
N GLY A 37 -4.78 14.70 10.97
CA GLY A 37 -5.18 13.43 10.41
C GLY A 37 -5.00 13.42 8.91
N VAL A 38 -4.42 12.33 8.42
CA VAL A 38 -4.17 12.09 7.01
C VAL A 38 -4.54 10.65 6.70
N ARG A 39 -5.22 10.44 5.58
CA ARG A 39 -5.57 9.11 5.08
C ARG A 39 -4.97 8.87 3.71
N THR A 40 -4.62 7.62 3.47
CA THR A 40 -4.20 7.16 2.14
C THR A 40 -5.41 6.59 1.41
N VAL A 41 -5.56 6.95 0.13
CA VAL A 41 -6.63 6.46 -0.75
C VAL A 41 -5.98 5.78 -1.93
N LEU A 42 -6.38 4.53 -2.18
CA LEU A 42 -6.00 3.79 -3.38
C LEU A 42 -7.24 3.73 -4.29
N PRO A 43 -7.20 4.37 -5.48
CA PRO A 43 -8.33 4.34 -6.41
C PRO A 43 -8.64 2.90 -6.86
N HIS A 44 -9.91 2.65 -7.14
CA HIS A 44 -10.33 1.35 -7.66
C HIS A 44 -9.67 1.08 -9.03
N GLY A 45 -9.20 -0.15 -9.24
CA GLY A 45 -8.50 -0.55 -10.47
C GLY A 45 -7.06 -0.02 -10.60
N ALA A 46 -6.55 0.76 -9.64
CA ALA A 46 -5.19 1.29 -9.69
C ALA A 46 -4.11 0.20 -9.52
N LEU A 47 -4.47 -0.94 -8.93
CA LEU A 47 -3.62 -2.13 -8.83
C LEU A 47 -4.24 -3.28 -9.63
N ARG A 48 -3.38 -4.01 -10.34
CA ARG A 48 -3.70 -5.36 -10.80
C ARG A 48 -3.25 -6.35 -9.72
N THR A 49 -4.11 -7.29 -9.36
CA THR A 49 -3.74 -8.36 -8.42
C THR A 49 -2.56 -9.15 -8.99
N PRO A 50 -1.51 -9.40 -8.18
CA PRO A 50 -0.40 -10.24 -8.62
C PRO A 50 -0.91 -11.66 -8.93
N ARG A 51 -0.28 -12.28 -9.93
CA ARG A 51 -0.57 -13.66 -10.33
C ARG A 51 -0.22 -14.60 -9.16
N PRO A 52 -0.99 -15.69 -8.94
CA PRO A 52 -0.85 -16.55 -7.75
C PRO A 52 0.50 -17.27 -7.61
N ASP A 53 1.33 -17.30 -8.65
CA ASP A 53 2.70 -17.82 -8.62
C ASP A 53 3.70 -16.89 -7.91
N ASN A 54 3.32 -15.63 -7.63
CA ASN A 54 4.10 -14.68 -6.85
C ASN A 54 3.79 -14.73 -5.33
N ALA A 55 2.97 -15.68 -4.88
CA ALA A 55 2.68 -15.85 -3.47
C ALA A 55 3.94 -16.32 -2.71
N VAL A 56 4.32 -15.57 -1.67
CA VAL A 56 5.31 -16.01 -0.68
C VAL A 56 4.88 -17.39 -0.16
N PRO A 57 5.77 -18.41 -0.11
CA PRO A 57 5.39 -19.72 0.40
C PRO A 57 4.85 -19.54 1.82
N ALA A 58 3.61 -19.99 2.03
CA ALA A 58 3.03 -20.07 3.35
C ALA A 58 3.96 -20.94 4.19
N THR A 59 4.64 -20.33 5.16
CA THR A 59 5.44 -21.03 6.15
C THR A 59 4.52 -22.04 6.84
N ALA A 60 4.69 -23.32 6.51
CA ALA A 60 3.99 -24.41 7.14
C ALA A 60 4.47 -24.57 8.60
N PRO A 61 3.59 -24.95 9.54
CA PRO A 61 3.99 -25.26 10.92
C PRO A 61 4.91 -26.49 11.00
#